data_AF-A0A965GUZ6-F1
#
_entry.id   AF-A0A965GUZ6-F1
#
_cell.length_a   1.000
_cell.length_b   1.000
_cell.length_c   1.000
_cell.angle_alpha   90.00
_cell.angle_beta   90.00
_cell.angle_gamma   90.00
#
_symmetry.space_group_name_H-M   'P 1'
#
loop_
_entity.id
_entity.type
_entity.pdbx_description
1 polymer ?
#
loop_
_entity_poly.entity_id
_entity_poly.type
_entity_poly.pdbx_seq_one_letter_code
_entity_poly.pdbx_strand_id
1 'polypeptide(L)'
;ISASLERMGALAGHIATIARFRHPESAVPESLRKTFSEMGALDCALSRKLTQLLRNPDVDLAKTIQGEDARVDELHRSVFDVVLSSTWQENPMYTVDVTLASRYHERFADHVVDISAKVAYLTTGDWSEIE
;
A
#
# COMPACT_ATOMS: atom_id res chain seq x y z
N ILE A 1 -8.72 8.95 -11.90
CA ILE A 1 -7.81 9.72 -11.02
C ILE A 1 -8.52 10.16 -9.74
N SER A 2 -9.50 11.06 -9.79
CA SER A 2 -10.22 11.53 -8.57
C SER A 2 -10.74 10.41 -7.67
N ALA A 3 -11.50 9.46 -8.22
CA ALA A 3 -12.03 8.33 -7.44
C ALA A 3 -10.93 7.44 -6.82
N SER A 4 -9.79 7.27 -7.50
CA SER A 4 -8.66 6.49 -6.95
C SER A 4 -8.00 7.23 -5.78
N LEU A 5 -7.86 8.56 -5.85
CA LEU A 5 -7.36 9.38 -4.74
C LEU A 5 -8.31 9.35 -3.53
N GLU A 6 -9.62 9.39 -3.76
CA GLU A 6 -10.61 9.24 -2.69
C GLU A 6 -10.48 7.89 -1.99
N ARG A 7 -10.33 6.80 -2.75
CA ARG A 7 -10.10 5.47 -2.19
C ARG A 7 -8.79 5.37 -1.41
N MET A 8 -7.70 5.97 -1.89
CA MET A 8 -6.44 6.07 -1.13
C MET A 8 -6.66 6.75 0.23
N GLY A 9 -7.39 7.87 0.26
CA GLY A 9 -7.74 8.56 1.51
C GLY A 9 -8.58 7.70 2.45
N ALA A 10 -9.58 6.98 1.93
CA ALA A 10 -10.41 6.07 2.72
C ALA A 10 -9.59 4.92 3.32
N LEU A 11 -8.68 4.31 2.55
CA LEU A 11 -7.81 3.23 3.01
C LEU A 11 -6.85 3.70 4.11
N ALA A 12 -6.24 4.88 3.96
CA ALA A 12 -5.46 5.51 5.03
C ALA A 12 -6.29 5.75 6.30
N GLY A 13 -7.55 6.15 6.13
CA GLY A 13 -8.52 6.28 7.23
C GLY A 13 -8.82 4.94 7.93
N HIS A 14 -8.93 3.83 7.20
CA HIS A 14 -9.12 2.50 7.78
C HIS A 14 -7.90 2.05 8.58
N ILE A 15 -6.68 2.27 8.06
CA ILE A 15 -5.43 1.98 8.78
C ILE A 15 -5.38 2.78 10.10
N ALA A 16 -5.70 4.07 10.05
CA ALA A 16 -5.76 4.92 11.25
C ALA A 16 -6.83 4.44 12.25
N THR A 17 -7.96 3.94 11.75
CA THR A 17 -9.05 3.39 12.59
C THR A 17 -8.60 2.12 13.32
N ILE A 18 -7.93 1.20 12.63
CA ILE A 18 -7.34 -0.01 13.24
C ILE A 18 -6.37 0.38 14.35
N ALA A 19 -5.44 1.31 14.08
CA ALA A 19 -4.49 1.77 15.08
C ALA A 19 -5.19 2.42 16.30
N ARG A 20 -6.24 3.23 16.07
CA ARG A 20 -6.99 3.89 17.15
C ARG A 20 -7.74 2.89 18.02
N PHE A 21 -8.33 1.84 17.44
CA PHE A 21 -9.11 0.83 18.18
C PHE A 21 -8.28 -0.03 19.13
N ARG A 22 -6.95 -0.04 18.99
CA ARG A 22 -6.05 -0.81 19.86
C ARG A 22 -5.31 0.03 20.89
N HIS A 23 -5.41 1.36 20.80
CA HIS A 23 -4.81 2.27 21.76
C HIS A 23 -5.23 1.94 23.22
N PRO A 24 -4.30 1.94 24.21
CA PRO A 24 -2.89 2.35 24.10
C PRO A 24 -1.94 1.29 23.51
N GLU A 25 -2.42 0.06 23.32
CA GLU A 25 -1.66 -1.02 22.70
C GLU A 25 -1.53 -0.85 21.17
N SER A 26 -0.78 -1.73 20.54
CA SER A 26 -0.58 -1.77 19.09
C SER A 26 -1.55 -2.76 18.43
N ALA A 27 -2.01 -2.44 17.22
CA ALA A 27 -2.72 -3.40 16.36
C ALA A 27 -1.78 -4.37 15.64
N VAL A 28 -0.48 -4.08 15.64
CA VAL A 28 0.56 -4.89 15.01
C VAL A 28 1.45 -5.48 16.11
N PRO A 29 1.60 -6.82 16.18
CA PRO A 29 2.49 -7.46 17.14
C PRO A 29 3.96 -7.19 16.80
N GLU A 30 4.86 -7.41 17.75
CA GLU A 30 6.29 -7.11 17.62
C GLU A 30 6.91 -7.72 16.37
N SER A 31 6.58 -8.97 16.07
CA SER A 31 7.10 -9.74 14.94
C SER A 31 6.84 -9.10 13.58
N LEU A 32 5.75 -8.33 13.44
CA LEU A 32 5.34 -7.68 12.19
C LEU A 32 5.58 -6.17 12.18
N ARG A 33 6.02 -5.57 13.29
CA ARG A 33 6.15 -4.10 13.39
C ARG A 33 7.08 -3.51 12.33
N LYS A 34 8.19 -4.19 12.02
CA LYS A 34 9.13 -3.76 10.97
C LYS A 34 8.47 -3.77 9.59
N THR A 35 7.79 -4.85 9.25
CA THR A 35 7.05 -5.00 7.98
C THR A 35 6.05 -3.87 7.78
N PHE A 36 5.19 -3.59 8.77
CA PHE A 36 4.21 -2.50 8.67
C PHE A 36 4.83 -1.11 8.65
N SER A 37 5.94 -0.90 9.37
CA SER A 37 6.67 0.37 9.31
C SER A 37 7.22 0.63 7.91
N GLU A 38 7.71 -0.43 7.24
CA GLU A 38 8.19 -0.34 5.86
C GLU A 38 7.05 -0.10 4.88
N MET A 39 5.93 -0.84 4.98
CA MET A 39 4.74 -0.62 4.13
C MET A 39 4.24 0.82 4.23
N GLY A 40 4.09 1.36 5.45
CA GLY A 40 3.66 2.76 5.62
C GLY A 40 4.65 3.79 5.08
N ALA A 41 5.95 3.50 5.14
CA ALA A 41 6.98 4.36 4.56
C ALA A 41 6.93 4.35 3.02
N LEU A 42 6.72 3.17 2.42
CA LEU A 42 6.55 3.00 0.98
C LEU A 42 5.29 3.71 0.47
N ASP A 43 4.14 3.55 1.12
CA ASP A 43 2.90 4.26 0.76
C ASP A 43 3.09 5.78 0.76
N CYS A 44 3.77 6.31 1.78
CA CYS A 44 4.12 7.72 1.85
C CYS A 44 5.03 8.16 0.70
N ALA A 45 6.03 7.35 0.34
CA ALA A 45 6.96 7.64 -0.73
C ALA A 45 6.27 7.59 -2.11
N LEU A 46 5.49 6.55 -2.37
CA LEU A 46 4.67 6.37 -3.58
C LEU A 46 3.69 7.54 -3.75
N SER A 47 3.02 7.97 -2.68
CA SER A 47 2.11 9.13 -2.70
C SER A 47 2.79 10.44 -3.09
N ARG A 48 4.03 10.66 -2.63
CA ARG A 48 4.82 11.85 -2.98
C ARG A 48 5.21 11.83 -4.44
N LYS A 49 5.67 10.68 -4.96
CA LYS A 49 5.99 10.50 -6.39
C LYS A 49 4.75 10.67 -7.25
N LEU A 50 3.61 10.12 -6.83
CA LEU A 50 2.34 10.33 -7.52
C LEU A 50 1.96 11.81 -7.59
N THR A 51 2.12 12.54 -6.49
CA THR A 51 1.87 13.99 -6.45
C THR A 51 2.77 14.74 -7.42
N GLN A 52 4.06 14.36 -7.51
CA GLN A 52 5.00 14.91 -8.48
C GLN A 52 4.55 14.59 -9.91
N LEU A 53 4.18 13.34 -10.20
CA LEU A 53 3.72 12.89 -11.51
C LEU A 53 2.46 13.64 -11.97
N LEU A 54 1.52 13.88 -11.06
CA LEU A 54 0.31 14.64 -11.38
C LEU A 54 0.57 16.13 -11.65
N ARG A 55 1.61 16.71 -11.04
CA ARG A 55 2.00 18.12 -11.28
C ARG A 55 2.80 18.29 -12.57
N ASN A 56 3.68 17.33 -12.85
CA ASN A 56 4.52 17.32 -14.03
C ASN A 56 4.55 15.91 -14.62
N PRO A 57 3.66 15.61 -15.58
CA PRO A 57 3.59 14.28 -16.19
C PRO A 57 4.92 13.86 -16.81
N ASP A 58 5.41 12.70 -16.36
CA ASP A 58 6.69 12.12 -16.75
C ASP A 58 6.53 10.59 -16.81
N VAL A 59 6.74 10.02 -18.00
CA VAL A 59 6.54 8.60 -18.27
C VAL A 59 7.55 7.73 -17.50
N ASP A 60 8.78 8.22 -17.31
CA ASP A 60 9.82 7.46 -16.60
C ASP A 60 9.55 7.44 -15.09
N LEU A 61 9.01 8.54 -14.56
CA LEU A 61 8.52 8.57 -13.18
C LEU A 61 7.32 7.61 -12.99
N ALA A 62 6.40 7.54 -13.95
CA ALA A 62 5.28 6.60 -13.90
C ALA A 62 5.77 5.14 -13.86
N LYS A 63 6.74 4.78 -14.70
CA LYS A 63 7.37 3.44 -14.67
C LYS A 63 8.09 3.14 -13.36
N THR A 64 8.78 4.14 -12.80
CA THR A 64 9.44 4.01 -11.50
C THR A 64 8.43 3.69 -10.39
N ILE A 65 7.29 4.40 -10.38
CA ILE A 65 6.21 4.14 -9.43
C ILE A 65 5.69 2.70 -9.55
N GLN A 66 5.47 2.23 -10.77
CA GLN A 66 4.97 0.87 -11.03
C GLN A 66 5.95 -0.20 -10.53
N GLY A 67 7.25 -0.02 -10.75
CA GLY A 67 8.25 -0.98 -10.27
C GLY A 67 8.42 -1.02 -8.75
N GLU A 68 8.16 0.09 -8.06
CA GLU A 68 8.30 0.17 -6.60
C GLU A 68 7.14 -0.48 -5.83
N ASP A 69 5.98 -0.63 -6.45
CA ASP A 69 4.81 -1.30 -5.89
C ASP A 69 5.08 -2.78 -5.58
N ALA A 70 5.94 -3.43 -6.38
CA ALA A 70 6.34 -4.83 -6.18
C ALA A 70 6.89 -5.11 -4.75
N ARG A 71 7.49 -4.10 -4.10
CA ARG A 71 7.95 -4.24 -2.71
C ARG A 71 6.78 -4.24 -1.72
N VAL A 72 5.75 -3.44 -1.94
CA VAL A 72 4.54 -3.44 -1.10
C VAL A 72 3.83 -4.80 -1.20
N ASP A 73 3.72 -5.35 -2.42
CA ASP A 73 3.18 -6.68 -2.67
C ASP A 73 3.98 -7.80 -1.98
N GLU A 74 5.30 -7.72 -2.02
CA GLU A 74 6.17 -8.65 -1.31
C GLU A 74 5.95 -8.60 0.20
N LEU A 75 5.88 -7.41 0.77
CA LEU A 75 5.60 -7.23 2.20
C LEU A 75 4.20 -7.75 2.55
N HIS A 76 3.18 -7.48 1.72
CA HIS A 76 1.84 -7.99 1.91
C HIS A 76 1.81 -9.52 1.95
N ARG A 77 2.46 -10.19 0.98
CA ARG A 77 2.61 -11.64 0.96
C ARG A 77 3.34 -12.17 2.19
N SER A 78 4.40 -11.50 2.62
CA SER A 78 5.15 -11.90 3.82
C SER A 78 4.31 -11.86 5.10
N VAL A 79 3.32 -10.94 5.20
CA VAL A 79 2.37 -10.94 6.32
C VAL A 79 1.55 -12.22 6.32
N PHE A 80 1.06 -12.66 5.16
CA PHE A 80 0.33 -13.93 5.02
C PHE A 80 1.19 -15.14 5.38
N ASP A 81 2.45 -15.17 4.94
CA ASP A 81 3.39 -16.24 5.28
C ASP A 81 3.56 -16.37 6.81
N VAL A 82 3.64 -15.24 7.52
CA VAL A 82 3.75 -15.22 8.98
C VAL A 82 2.45 -15.67 9.65
N VAL A 83 1.30 -15.09 9.30
CA VAL A 83 0.03 -15.38 10.00
C VAL A 83 -0.54 -16.77 9.71
N LEU A 84 -0.19 -17.36 8.56
CA LEU A 84 -0.57 -18.73 8.19
C LEU A 84 0.46 -19.77 8.65
N SER A 85 1.59 -19.34 9.23
CA SER A 85 2.61 -20.25 9.75
C SER A 85 2.11 -21.00 10.99
N SER A 86 2.63 -22.22 11.18
CA SER A 86 2.41 -23.00 12.42
C SER A 86 2.94 -22.33 13.69
N THR A 87 3.81 -21.32 13.53
CA THR A 87 4.42 -20.57 14.63
C THR A 87 3.59 -19.36 15.07
N TRP A 88 2.53 -19.01 14.35
CA TRP A 88 1.64 -17.93 14.75
C TRP A 88 0.77 -18.36 15.94
N GLN A 89 1.02 -17.75 17.09
CA GLN A 89 0.33 -18.04 18.36
C GLN A 89 -0.37 -16.79 18.93
N GLU A 90 -0.52 -15.75 18.13
CA GLU A 90 -1.21 -14.53 18.52
C GLU A 90 -2.72 -14.74 18.56
N ASN A 91 -3.42 -13.84 19.24
CA ASN A 91 -4.88 -13.93 19.35
C ASN A 91 -5.57 -13.63 18.00
N PRO A 92 -6.83 -14.09 17.82
CA PRO A 92 -7.57 -13.87 16.57
C PRO A 92 -7.75 -12.40 16.17
N MET A 93 -7.79 -11.47 17.13
CA MET A 93 -7.90 -10.04 16.81
C MET A 93 -6.63 -9.54 16.11
N TYR A 94 -5.43 -9.93 16.58
CA TYR A 94 -4.18 -9.61 15.89
C TYR A 94 -4.17 -10.15 14.47
N THR A 95 -4.59 -11.41 14.27
CA THR A 95 -4.67 -12.01 12.94
C THR A 95 -5.55 -11.19 12.00
N VAL A 96 -6.74 -10.79 12.46
CA VAL A 96 -7.67 -9.98 11.66
C VAL A 96 -7.09 -8.60 11.39
N ASP A 97 -6.55 -7.93 12.40
CA ASP A 97 -6.04 -6.56 12.28
C ASP A 97 -4.88 -6.48 11.29
N VAL A 98 -3.89 -7.37 11.38
CA VAL A 98 -2.74 -7.35 10.45
C VAL A 98 -3.14 -7.80 9.04
N THR A 99 -4.09 -8.72 8.91
CA THR A 99 -4.60 -9.13 7.59
C THR A 99 -5.29 -7.95 6.91
N LEU A 100 -6.19 -7.25 7.61
CA LEU A 100 -6.88 -6.09 7.05
C LEU A 100 -5.94 -4.92 6.80
N ALA A 101 -5.07 -4.59 7.75
CA ALA A 101 -4.13 -3.49 7.61
C ALA A 101 -3.17 -3.72 6.43
N SER A 102 -2.61 -4.93 6.27
CA SER A 102 -1.72 -5.23 5.16
C SER A 102 -2.43 -5.13 3.82
N ARG A 103 -3.70 -5.55 3.74
CA ARG A 103 -4.53 -5.40 2.54
C ARG A 103 -4.83 -3.94 2.23
N TYR A 104 -5.02 -3.09 3.24
CA TYR A 104 -5.26 -1.67 3.00
C TYR A 104 -4.02 -0.93 2.49
N HIS A 105 -2.83 -1.33 2.94
CA HIS A 105 -1.56 -0.84 2.38
C HIS A 105 -1.39 -1.27 0.91
N GLU A 106 -1.58 -2.54 0.59
CA GLU A 106 -1.49 -3.03 -0.80
C GLU A 106 -2.50 -2.32 -1.72
N ARG A 107 -3.78 -2.27 -1.33
CA ARG A 107 -4.82 -1.55 -2.09
C ARG A 107 -4.56 -0.06 -2.24
N PHE A 108 -3.83 0.55 -1.30
CA PHE A 108 -3.43 1.94 -1.41
C PHE A 108 -2.40 2.10 -2.52
N ALA A 109 -1.39 1.23 -2.55
CA ALA A 109 -0.33 1.23 -3.54
C ALA A 109 -0.85 0.86 -4.95
N ASP A 110 -1.80 -0.08 -5.06
CA ASP A 110 -2.51 -0.36 -6.32
C ASP A 110 -3.17 0.89 -6.92
N HIS A 111 -3.74 1.76 -6.09
CA HIS A 111 -4.35 3.00 -6.57
C HIS A 111 -3.31 4.01 -7.04
N VAL A 112 -2.11 3.99 -6.45
CA VAL A 112 -0.98 4.78 -6.96
C VAL A 112 -0.58 4.28 -8.36
N VAL A 113 -0.45 2.96 -8.53
CA VAL A 113 -0.15 2.32 -9.82
C VAL A 113 -1.22 2.64 -10.87
N ASP A 114 -2.50 2.44 -10.55
CA ASP A 114 -3.63 2.73 -11.44
C ASP A 114 -3.65 4.18 -11.93
N ILE A 115 -3.36 5.15 -11.04
CA ILE A 115 -3.26 6.55 -11.44
C ILE A 115 -2.02 6.78 -12.32
N SER A 116 -0.88 6.19 -11.97
CA SER A 116 0.36 6.36 -12.74
C SER A 116 0.22 5.86 -14.18
N ALA A 117 -0.41 4.71 -14.38
CA ALA A 117 -0.69 4.14 -15.70
C ALA A 117 -1.61 5.06 -16.53
N LYS A 118 -2.64 5.63 -15.89
CA LYS A 118 -3.53 6.61 -16.54
C LYS A 118 -2.79 7.88 -16.96
N VAL A 119 -1.86 8.38 -16.15
CA VAL A 119 -1.06 9.55 -16.52
C VAL A 119 -0.13 9.21 -17.69
N ALA A 120 0.57 8.07 -17.63
CA ALA A 120 1.43 7.63 -18.72
C ALA A 120 0.66 7.48 -20.05
N TYR A 121 -0.54 6.89 -20.01
CA TYR A 121 -1.44 6.81 -21.15
C TYR A 121 -1.83 8.19 -21.68
N LEU A 122 -2.21 9.13 -20.81
CA LEU A 122 -2.57 10.48 -21.24
C LEU A 122 -1.40 11.23 -21.91
N THR A 123 -0.16 10.90 -21.55
CA THR A 123 1.05 11.50 -22.16
C THR A 123 1.43 10.83 -23.47
N THR A 124 1.27 9.51 -23.59
CA THR A 124 1.80 8.71 -24.71
C THR A 124 0.76 8.31 -25.74
N GLY A 125 -0.50 8.19 -25.36
CA GLY A 125 -1.58 7.61 -26.16
C GLY A 125 -1.60 6.08 -26.19
N ASP A 126 -0.62 5.41 -25.58
CA ASP A 126 -0.48 3.95 -25.60
C ASP A 126 -0.81 3.33 -24.25
N TRP A 127 -1.73 2.36 -24.23
CA TRP A 127 -2.00 1.55 -23.06
C TRP A 127 -1.04 0.38 -23.05
N SER A 128 0.10 0.55 -22.38
CA SER A 128 1.00 -0.57 -22.07
C SER A 128 0.57 -1.13 -20.71
N GLU A 129 0.01 -2.33 -20.70
CA GLU A 129 0.05 -3.16 -19.49
C GLU A 129 1.50 -3.57 -19.32
N ILE A 130 2.23 -2.84 -18.48
CA ILE A 130 3.58 -3.22 -18.09
C ILE A 130 3.40 -4.25 -16.98
N GLU A 131 3.36 -5.53 -17.36
CA GLU A 131 3.43 -6.69 -16.45
C GLU A 131 4.76 -6.74 -15.70
#